data_AF-A0AAU9J7J6-F1
#
_entry.id   AF-A0AAU9J7J6-F1
#
_cell.length_a   1.000
_cell.length_b   1.000
_cell.length_c   1.000
_cell.angle_alpha   90.00
_cell.angle_beta   90.00
_cell.angle_gamma   90.00
#
_symmetry.space_group_name_H-M   'P 1'
#
loop_
_entity.id
_entity.type
_entity.pdbx_description
1 polymer ?
#
loop_
_entity_poly.entity_id
_entity_poly.type
_entity_poly.pdbx_seq_one_letter_code
_entity_poly.pdbx_strand_id
1 'polypeptide(L)'
;MLLNFIQKIYNKMHGILFSFELWFILNYGTFIINFSTMSFLYLCISLAFASISMDLHSKFSSKDEMMQDRMLRKSKGSSSKITNYEDLQYYGVISIGTPPQKFTVQIDTGSVILWVVEKGCTKCHQCNNTFNSAASSHLLLLTNCIL
;
A
#
# COMPACT_ATOMS: atom_id res chain seq x y z
N MET A 1 -18.79 45.25 51.22
CA MET A 1 -18.62 45.93 49.91
C MET A 1 -17.39 45.44 49.16
N LEU A 2 -16.21 45.38 49.80
CA LEU A 2 -14.96 44.91 49.20
C LEU A 2 -14.96 43.44 48.72
N LEU A 3 -15.51 42.51 49.51
CA LEU A 3 -15.61 41.09 49.16
C LEU A 3 -16.44 40.84 47.89
N ASN A 4 -17.58 41.53 47.75
CA ASN A 4 -18.43 41.42 46.56
C ASN A 4 -17.72 41.96 45.29
N PHE A 5 -16.84 42.94 45.46
CA PHE A 5 -16.04 43.50 44.37
C PHE A 5 -14.96 42.51 43.92
N ILE A 6 -14.23 41.91 44.86
CA ILE A 6 -13.21 40.88 44.58
C ILE A 6 -13.85 39.66 43.91
N GLN A 7 -15.00 39.20 44.39
CA GLN A 7 -15.72 38.07 43.79
C GLN A 7 -16.13 38.36 42.34
N LYS A 8 -16.52 39.61 42.05
CA LYS A 8 -16.90 40.03 40.69
C LYS A 8 -15.70 40.05 39.74
N ILE A 9 -14.52 40.43 40.25
CA ILE A 9 -13.27 40.37 39.49
C ILE A 9 -12.86 38.92 39.23
N TYR A 10 -12.89 38.06 40.27
CA TYR A 10 -12.56 36.65 40.14
C TYR A 10 -13.45 35.96 39.09
N ASN A 11 -14.77 36.15 39.17
CA ASN A 11 -15.71 35.54 38.23
C ASN A 11 -15.49 36.05 36.78
N LYS A 12 -15.16 37.33 36.59
CA LYS A 12 -14.86 37.89 35.27
C LYS A 12 -13.54 37.35 34.70
N MET A 13 -12.52 37.24 35.54
CA MET A 13 -11.20 36.75 35.16
C MET A 13 -11.20 35.25 34.88
N HIS A 14 -11.92 34.46 35.68
CA HIS A 14 -12.12 33.02 35.46
C HIS A 14 -12.91 32.75 34.17
N GLY A 15 -13.90 33.59 33.84
CA GLY A 15 -14.61 33.49 32.56
C GLY A 15 -13.69 33.76 31.36
N ILE A 16 -12.76 34.71 31.47
CA ILE A 16 -11.77 35.01 30.42
C ILE A 16 -10.77 33.86 30.26
N LEU A 17 -10.25 33.32 31.38
CA LEU A 17 -9.35 32.16 31.38
C LEU A 17 -10.02 30.92 30.75
N PHE A 18 -11.27 30.62 31.15
CA PHE A 18 -12.02 29.50 30.58
C PHE A 18 -12.29 29.66 29.07
N SER A 19 -12.57 30.89 28.64
CA SER A 19 -12.74 31.18 27.21
C SER A 19 -11.43 31.03 26.41
N PHE A 20 -10.29 31.35 27.01
CA PHE A 20 -8.98 31.20 26.36
C PHE A 20 -8.60 29.73 26.21
N GLU A 21 -8.82 28.92 27.26
CA GLU A 21 -8.61 27.46 27.23
C GLU A 21 -9.51 26.78 26.18
N LEU A 22 -10.81 27.13 26.11
CA LEU A 22 -11.70 26.60 25.07
C LEU A 22 -11.26 27.02 23.67
N TRP A 23 -10.86 28.28 23.48
CA TRP A 23 -10.38 28.77 22.19
C TRP A 23 -9.08 28.06 21.77
N PHE A 24 -8.18 27.79 22.70
CA PHE A 24 -6.95 27.06 22.44
C PHE A 24 -7.22 25.59 22.07
N ILE A 25 -8.15 24.93 22.77
CA ILE A 25 -8.58 23.56 22.46
C ILE A 25 -9.27 23.47 21.09
N LEU A 26 -10.13 24.44 20.75
CA LEU A 26 -10.84 24.43 19.47
C LEU A 26 -9.92 24.73 18.27
N ASN A 27 -8.87 25.54 18.46
CA ASN A 27 -7.94 25.90 17.37
C ASN A 27 -6.71 25.00 17.26
N TYR A 28 -6.20 24.48 18.39
CA TYR A 28 -4.96 23.67 18.42
C TYR A 28 -5.18 22.22 18.90
N GLY A 29 -6.33 21.90 19.52
CA GLY A 29 -6.63 20.54 19.98
C GLY A 29 -6.81 19.55 18.83
N THR A 30 -7.43 19.97 17.73
CA THR A 30 -7.53 19.16 16.50
C THR A 30 -6.15 18.93 15.86
N PHE A 31 -5.26 19.91 15.92
CA PHE A 31 -3.88 19.78 15.44
C PHE A 31 -3.08 18.75 16.27
N ILE A 32 -3.21 18.78 17.60
CA ILE A 32 -2.55 17.80 18.49
C ILE A 32 -3.12 16.40 18.32
N ILE A 33 -4.45 16.26 18.19
CA ILE A 33 -5.10 14.97 17.94
C ILE A 33 -4.65 14.41 16.58
N ASN A 34 -4.62 15.23 15.53
CA ASN A 34 -4.15 14.81 14.22
C ASN A 34 -2.66 14.44 14.21
N PHE A 35 -1.81 15.15 14.94
CA PHE A 35 -0.39 14.80 15.03
C PHE A 35 -0.16 13.47 15.76
N SER A 36 -0.91 13.24 16.84
CA SER A 36 -0.89 11.98 17.58
C SER A 36 -1.39 10.82 16.70
N THR A 37 -2.54 10.97 16.05
CA THR A 37 -3.10 9.90 15.20
C THR A 37 -2.22 9.60 13.99
N MET A 38 -1.61 10.60 13.35
CA MET A 38 -0.64 10.38 12.27
C MET A 38 0.62 9.66 12.75
N SER A 39 1.11 9.98 13.96
CA SER A 39 2.26 9.31 14.56
C SER A 39 1.96 7.84 14.88
N PHE A 40 0.78 7.54 15.43
CA PHE A 40 0.32 6.16 15.65
C PHE A 40 0.16 5.40 14.33
N LEU A 41 -0.40 6.03 13.29
CA LEU A 41 -0.55 5.42 11.98
C LEU A 41 0.82 5.07 11.38
N TYR A 42 1.79 5.97 11.47
CA TYR A 42 3.15 5.77 10.97
C TYR A 42 3.89 4.64 11.71
N LEU A 43 3.72 4.56 13.04
CA LEU A 43 4.27 3.47 13.84
C LEU A 43 3.66 2.11 13.45
N CYS A 44 2.33 2.04 13.30
CA CYS A 44 1.63 0.83 12.88
C CYS A 44 2.06 0.38 11.48
N ILE A 45 2.18 1.31 10.53
CA ILE A 45 2.63 1.05 9.17
C ILE A 45 4.09 0.54 9.18
N SER A 46 4.97 1.17 9.95
CA SER A 46 6.38 0.74 10.07
C SER A 46 6.52 -0.66 10.66
N LEU A 47 5.71 -1.02 11.65
CA LEU A 47 5.67 -2.38 12.23
C LEU A 47 5.09 -3.42 11.26
N ALA A 48 4.10 -3.03 10.44
CA ALA A 48 3.58 -3.88 9.39
C ALA A 48 4.63 -4.15 8.31
N PHE A 49 5.41 -3.15 7.91
CA PHE A 49 6.53 -3.32 6.96
C PHE A 49 7.68 -4.14 7.54
N ALA A 50 8.02 -3.97 8.82
CA ALA A 50 9.03 -4.81 9.48
C ALA A 50 8.63 -6.30 9.54
N SER A 51 7.33 -6.59 9.49
CA SER A 51 6.80 -7.96 9.46
C SER A 51 6.82 -8.58 8.06
N ILE A 52 7.05 -7.79 7.01
CA ILE A 52 7.22 -8.27 5.63
C ILE A 52 8.70 -8.65 5.46
N SER A 53 9.08 -9.82 5.99
CA SER A 53 10.32 -10.47 5.60
C SER A 53 10.05 -11.28 4.32
N MET A 54 10.55 -10.80 3.18
CA MET A 54 10.68 -11.63 1.99
C MET A 54 12.00 -12.38 2.10
N ASP A 55 11.95 -13.66 2.49
CA ASP A 55 13.11 -14.55 2.36
C ASP A 55 13.43 -14.71 0.87
N LEU A 56 14.45 -13.99 0.41
CA LEU A 56 15.01 -14.20 -0.92
C LEU A 56 15.83 -15.49 -0.89
N HIS A 57 15.18 -16.62 -1.18
CA HIS A 57 15.88 -17.89 -1.36
C HIS A 57 16.64 -17.83 -2.70
N SER A 58 17.86 -17.31 -2.70
CA SER A 58 18.79 -17.43 -3.82
C SER A 58 19.23 -18.89 -3.93
N LYS A 59 18.55 -19.64 -4.79
CA LYS A 59 18.85 -21.06 -4.98
C LYS A 59 19.95 -21.20 -6.02
N PHE A 60 21.19 -21.32 -5.54
CA PHE A 60 22.35 -21.65 -6.34
C PHE A 60 22.19 -23.04 -7.00
N SER A 61 22.22 -23.02 -8.34
CA SER A 61 22.69 -24.02 -9.29
C SER A 61 22.50 -25.54 -9.05
N SER A 62 21.74 -26.14 -9.96
CA SER A 62 21.88 -27.47 -10.58
C SER A 62 22.17 -28.68 -9.67
N LYS A 63 21.12 -29.41 -9.26
CA LYS A 63 21.03 -30.88 -9.06
C LYS A 63 19.89 -31.34 -8.13
N ASP A 64 19.18 -30.43 -7.45
CA ASP A 64 18.20 -30.79 -6.40
C ASP A 64 16.73 -30.97 -6.83
N GLU A 65 16.42 -30.93 -8.14
CA GLU A 65 15.03 -30.96 -8.64
C GLU A 65 14.23 -32.20 -8.19
N MET A 66 14.87 -33.33 -7.89
CA MET A 66 14.17 -34.56 -7.50
C MET A 66 13.71 -34.60 -6.03
N MET A 67 14.23 -33.76 -5.14
CA MET A 67 13.82 -33.73 -3.73
C MET A 67 12.71 -32.70 -3.47
N GLN A 68 12.64 -31.63 -4.27
CA GLN A 68 11.64 -30.57 -4.13
C GLN A 68 10.24 -30.93 -4.63
N ASP A 69 10.11 -31.85 -5.60
CA ASP A 69 8.79 -32.31 -6.08
C ASP A 69 7.96 -33.00 -4.98
N ARG A 70 8.63 -33.69 -4.03
CA ARG A 70 7.96 -34.32 -2.88
C ARG A 70 7.46 -33.32 -1.84
N MET A 71 8.06 -32.14 -1.74
CA MET A 71 7.61 -31.09 -0.81
C MET A 71 6.48 -30.24 -1.40
N LEU A 72 6.52 -29.97 -2.72
CA LEU A 72 5.53 -29.13 -3.40
C LEU A 72 4.14 -29.77 -3.53
N ARG A 73 4.04 -31.10 -3.60
CA ARG A 73 2.74 -31.78 -3.60
C ARG A 73 1.98 -31.68 -2.27
N LYS A 74 2.64 -31.26 -1.18
CA LYS A 74 2.06 -31.18 0.16
C LYS A 74 1.47 -29.81 0.51
N SER A 75 1.75 -28.76 -0.27
CA SER A 75 1.21 -27.41 -0.01
C SER A 75 -0.06 -27.16 -0.81
N LYS A 76 -1.20 -27.53 -0.22
CA LYS A 76 -2.54 -27.08 -0.63
C LYS A 76 -2.78 -25.69 -0.01
N GLY A 77 -2.07 -24.70 -0.52
CA GLY A 77 -2.22 -23.28 -0.20
C GLY A 77 -1.88 -22.50 -1.46
N SER A 78 -2.60 -21.42 -1.73
CA SER A 78 -2.44 -20.54 -2.89
C SER A 78 -1.04 -19.93 -2.96
N SER A 79 -0.07 -20.73 -3.39
CA SER A 79 1.30 -20.32 -3.65
C SER A 79 1.34 -19.74 -5.05
N SER A 80 1.29 -18.41 -5.15
CA SER A 80 1.64 -17.69 -6.37
C SER A 80 3.06 -18.07 -6.76
N LYS A 81 3.20 -18.84 -7.85
CA LYS A 81 4.50 -19.32 -8.32
C LYS A 81 5.31 -18.15 -8.86
N ILE A 82 6.36 -17.75 -8.14
CA ILE A 82 7.36 -16.79 -8.60
C ILE A 82 8.42 -17.56 -9.39
N THR A 83 8.80 -17.04 -10.56
CA THR A 83 9.85 -17.60 -11.42
C THR A 83 11.04 -16.66 -11.39
N ASN A 84 12.24 -17.22 -11.18
CA ASN A 84 13.49 -16.49 -11.24
C ASN A 84 14.07 -16.63 -12.66
N TYR A 85 14.43 -15.50 -13.27
CA TYR A 85 15.13 -15.43 -14.55
C TYR A 85 16.56 -14.90 -14.32
N GLU A 86 17.52 -15.81 -14.47
CA GLU A 86 18.97 -15.56 -14.40
C GLU A 86 19.48 -14.90 -13.12
N ASP A 87 18.76 -15.03 -11.99
CA ASP A 87 19.07 -14.35 -10.73
C ASP A 87 19.08 -12.81 -10.83
N LEU A 88 18.57 -12.26 -11.94
CA LEU A 88 18.50 -10.83 -12.21
C LEU A 88 17.07 -10.28 -12.11
N GLN A 89 16.07 -11.11 -12.41
CA GLN A 89 14.68 -10.68 -12.53
C GLN A 89 13.71 -11.73 -11.96
N TYR A 90 12.74 -11.26 -11.16
CA TYR A 90 11.69 -12.11 -10.61
C TYR A 90 10.36 -11.82 -11.29
N TYR A 91 9.69 -12.88 -11.75
CA TYR A 91 8.41 -12.79 -12.44
C TYR A 91 7.31 -13.50 -11.65
N GLY A 92 6.14 -12.88 -11.55
CA GLY A 92 4.96 -13.45 -10.94
C GLY A 92 3.77 -13.46 -11.89
N VAL A 93 2.81 -14.36 -11.66
CA VAL A 93 1.54 -14.37 -12.40
C VAL A 93 0.47 -13.67 -11.59
N ILE A 94 -0.11 -12.61 -12.15
CA ILE A 94 -1.25 -11.88 -11.59
C ILE A 94 -2.48 -12.04 -12.48
N SER A 95 -3.66 -11.74 -11.97
CA SER A 95 -4.89 -11.67 -12.77
C SER A 95 -5.57 -10.33 -12.58
N ILE A 96 -5.96 -9.67 -13.67
CA ILE A 96 -6.55 -8.33 -13.70
C ILE A 96 -7.92 -8.38 -14.38
N GLY A 97 -8.89 -7.65 -13.85
CA GLY A 97 -10.22 -7.48 -14.43
C GLY A 97 -11.22 -8.59 -14.10
N THR A 98 -12.45 -8.41 -14.60
CA THR A 98 -13.56 -9.36 -14.42
C THR A 98 -14.25 -9.59 -15.77
N PRO A 99 -14.20 -10.81 -16.34
CA PRO A 99 -13.48 -12.00 -15.85
C PRO A 99 -11.95 -11.83 -15.80
N PRO A 100 -11.23 -12.62 -14.97
CA PRO A 100 -9.79 -12.44 -14.76
C PRO A 100 -8.94 -12.73 -16.00
N GLN A 101 -8.11 -11.76 -16.42
CA GLN A 101 -7.10 -11.90 -17.47
C GLN A 101 -5.71 -12.05 -16.83
N LYS A 102 -4.95 -13.09 -17.20
CA LYS A 102 -3.67 -13.42 -16.56
C LYS A 102 -2.49 -12.71 -17.22
N PHE A 103 -1.57 -12.20 -16.40
CA PHE A 103 -0.34 -11.54 -16.85
C PHE A 103 0.86 -12.09 -16.09
N THR A 104 1.97 -12.28 -16.81
CA THR A 104 3.28 -12.47 -16.18
C THR A 104 3.92 -11.10 -16.05
N VAL A 105 4.20 -10.66 -14.84
CA VAL A 105 4.73 -9.33 -14.54
C VAL A 105 6.07 -9.46 -13.85
N GLN A 106 6.98 -8.55 -14.18
CA GLN A 106 8.23 -8.38 -13.45
C GLN A 106 7.92 -7.70 -12.12
N ILE A 107 8.44 -8.26 -11.04
CA ILE A 107 8.33 -7.66 -9.71
C ILE A 107 9.51 -6.69 -9.57
N ASP A 108 9.19 -5.40 -9.53
CA ASP A 108 10.16 -4.31 -9.38
C ASP A 108 9.87 -3.55 -8.07
N THR A 109 10.75 -3.69 -7.09
CA THR A 109 10.65 -2.97 -5.81
C THR A 109 11.12 -1.52 -5.91
N GLY A 110 11.72 -1.12 -7.04
CA GLY A 110 12.18 0.23 -7.31
C GLY A 110 11.08 1.17 -7.81
N SER A 111 9.86 0.67 -8.04
CA SER A 111 8.73 1.45 -8.55
C SER A 111 7.43 1.16 -7.79
N VAL A 112 6.47 2.07 -7.91
CA VAL A 112 5.14 1.99 -7.26
C VAL A 112 4.00 1.84 -8.27
N ILE A 113 4.33 1.57 -9.52
CA ILE A 113 3.39 1.61 -10.64
C ILE A 113 3.33 0.24 -11.31
N LEU A 114 2.11 -0.31 -11.42
CA LEU A 114 1.83 -1.46 -12.25
C LEU A 114 1.37 -0.98 -13.63
N TRP A 115 2.05 -1.42 -14.68
CA TRP A 115 1.64 -1.17 -16.05
C TRP A 115 1.42 -2.50 -16.80
N VAL A 116 0.40 -2.53 -17.64
CA VAL A 116 0.12 -3.62 -18.59
C VAL A 116 -0.21 -3.01 -19.94
N VAL A 117 0.04 -3.74 -21.01
CA VAL A 117 -0.17 -3.26 -22.39
C VAL A 117 -1.61 -3.53 -22.81
N GLU A 118 -2.32 -2.53 -23.35
CA GLU A 118 -3.68 -2.71 -23.89
C GLU A 118 -3.65 -3.41 -25.27
N LYS A 119 -4.66 -4.22 -25.58
CA LYS A 119 -4.81 -4.98 -26.84
C LYS A 119 -4.82 -4.12 -28.11
N GLY A 120 -5.05 -2.81 -27.97
CA GLY A 120 -5.01 -1.83 -29.05
C GLY A 120 -3.71 -1.02 -29.16
N CYS A 121 -2.67 -1.30 -28.36
CA CYS A 121 -1.43 -0.52 -28.41
C CYS A 121 -0.66 -0.75 -29.72
N THR A 122 -0.66 0.23 -30.63
CA THR A 122 0.03 0.16 -31.92
C THR A 122 1.54 0.42 -31.85
N LYS A 123 2.00 1.06 -30.77
CA LYS A 123 3.41 1.40 -30.55
C LYS A 123 4.14 0.43 -29.62
N CYS A 124 3.43 -0.55 -29.07
CA CYS A 124 4.01 -1.59 -28.23
C CYS A 124 4.48 -2.73 -29.13
N HIS A 125 5.79 -2.91 -29.27
CA HIS A 125 6.36 -3.97 -30.11
C HIS A 125 5.92 -5.35 -29.62
N GLN A 126 5.25 -6.12 -30.48
CA GLN A 126 4.95 -7.57 -30.35
C GLN A 126 4.65 -8.05 -28.92
N CYS A 127 3.69 -7.42 -28.25
CA CYS A 127 3.24 -7.87 -26.94
C CYS A 127 2.18 -8.97 -27.09
N ASN A 128 2.52 -10.22 -26.72
CA ASN A 128 1.58 -11.34 -26.78
C ASN A 128 0.60 -11.37 -25.59
N ASN A 129 0.90 -10.64 -24.50
CA ASN A 129 0.10 -10.61 -23.28
C ASN A 129 -0.50 -9.22 -23.06
N THR A 130 -1.54 -8.91 -23.84
CA THR A 130 -2.23 -7.63 -23.77
C THR A 130 -3.52 -7.70 -22.96
N PHE A 131 -3.81 -6.66 -22.20
CA PHE A 131 -5.07 -6.47 -21.51
C PHE A 131 -6.18 -6.02 -22.47
N ASN A 132 -7.36 -6.60 -22.31
CA ASN A 132 -8.56 -6.22 -23.05
C ASN A 132 -9.54 -5.56 -22.09
N SER A 133 -9.53 -4.22 -22.06
CA SER A 133 -10.44 -3.43 -21.23
C SER A 133 -11.92 -3.67 -21.57
N ALA A 134 -12.26 -3.84 -22.86
CA ALA A 134 -13.63 -4.10 -23.29
C ALA A 134 -14.18 -5.44 -22.78
N ALA A 135 -13.31 -6.38 -22.41
CA ALA A 135 -13.70 -7.66 -21.81
C ALA A 135 -13.69 -7.62 -20.27
N SER A 136 -13.53 -6.45 -19.63
CA SER A 136 -13.51 -6.31 -18.18
C SER A 136 -14.57 -5.31 -17.71
N SER A 137 -15.46 -5.73 -16.82
CA SER A 137 -16.57 -4.89 -16.33
C SER A 137 -16.20 -3.90 -15.22
N HIS A 138 -15.00 -3.99 -14.63
CA HIS A 138 -14.61 -3.25 -13.41
C HIS A 138 -13.36 -2.36 -13.55
N LEU A 139 -12.73 -2.27 -14.73
CA LEU A 139 -11.47 -1.52 -14.85
C LEU A 139 -11.69 -0.13 -15.45
N LEU A 140 -11.30 0.91 -14.70
CA LEU A 140 -11.08 2.26 -15.21
C LEU A 140 -9.61 2.39 -15.62
N LEU A 141 -9.35 2.54 -16.93
CA LEU A 141 -8.00 2.79 -17.44
C LEU A 141 -7.53 4.18 -16.97
N LEU A 142 -6.55 4.23 -16.07
CA LEU A 142 -6.01 5.49 -15.57
C LEU A 142 -5.05 6.17 -16.55
N THR A 143 -4.58 5.47 -17.58
CA THR A 143 -3.71 6.05 -18.61
C THR A 143 -3.78 5.25 -19.90
N ASN A 144 -4.11 5.93 -21.00
CA ASN A 144 -3.98 5.36 -22.33
C ASN A 144 -2.52 5.54 -22.77
N CYS A 145 -1.73 4.47 -22.68
CA CYS A 145 -0.43 4.31 -23.35
C CYS A 145 0.63 5.36 -22.95
N ILE A 146 1.41 5.06 -21.91
CA ILE A 146 2.66 5.78 -21.63
C ILE A 146 3.75 5.14 -22.51
N LEU A 147 4.36 5.95 -23.38
CA LEU A 147 5.56 5.65 -24.16
C LEU A 147 6.81 6.05 -23.39
#